data_AF-A0A089RAQ7-F1
#
_entry.id   AF-A0A089RAQ7-F1
#
_cell.length_a   1.000
_cell.length_b   1.000
_cell.length_c   1.000
_cell.angle_alpha   90.00
_cell.angle_beta   90.00
_cell.angle_gamma   90.00
#
_symmetry.space_group_name_H-M   'P 1'
#
loop_
_entity.id
_entity.type
_entity.pdbx_description
1 polymer ?
#
loop_
_entity_poly.entity_id
_entity_poly.type
_entity_poly.pdbx_seq_one_letter_code
_entity_poly.pdbx_strand_id
1 'polypeptide(L)' 'MVRLMELSSHLLRASVSGRYDINEMRLAAQLAESAPDNSITLFDKGFYSLWLLQPWHSAGENRHWLTPLKKHAVRSRP' A
#
# COMPACT_ATOMS: atom_id res chain seq x y z
N MET A 1 -8.51 -7.77 7.27
CA MET A 1 -8.20 -6.53 8.03
C MET A 1 -6.88 -6.01 7.49
N VAL A 2 -6.75 -4.70 7.25
CA VAL A 2 -5.54 -4.12 6.64
C VAL A 2 -4.89 -3.12 7.60
N ARG A 3 -3.57 -3.01 7.54
CA ARG A 3 -2.79 -2.20 8.47
C ARG A 3 -1.67 -1.44 7.76
N LEU A 4 -1.47 -0.20 8.21
CA LEU A 4 -0.34 0.65 7.86
C LEU A 4 0.61 0.71 9.05
N MET A 5 1.87 0.33 8.82
CA MET A 5 2.92 0.31 9.82
C MET A 5 4.05 1.24 9.38
N GLU A 6 4.60 1.97 10.33
CA GLU A 6 5.82 2.73 10.12
C GLU A 6 7.01 1.79 10.38
N LEU A 7 7.84 1.59 9.35
CA LEU A 7 8.85 0.53 9.33
C LEU A 7 10.02 0.78 10.29
N SER A 8 10.41 2.05 10.51
CA SER A 8 11.57 2.36 11.34
C SER A 8 11.31 2.16 12.83
N SER A 9 10.14 2.58 13.33
CA SER A 9 9.71 2.46 14.73
C SER A 9 8.94 1.18 15.03
N HIS A 10 8.53 0.44 14.00
CA HIS A 10 7.67 -0.72 14.11
C HIS A 10 6.29 -0.42 14.74
N LEU A 11 5.85 0.84 14.71
CA LEU A 11 4.57 1.25 15.23
C LEU A 11 3.46 1.15 14.18
N LEU A 12 2.29 0.72 14.63
CA LEU A 12 1.10 0.69 13.80
C LEU A 12 0.53 2.11 13.72
N ARG A 13 0.51 2.67 12.52
CA ARG A 13 0.06 4.04 12.29
C ARG A 13 -1.44 4.12 12.08
N ALA A 14 -1.99 3.15 11.35
CA ALA A 14 -3.42 3.04 11.13
C ALA A 14 -3.80 1.59 10.85
N SER A 15 -5.05 1.25 11.14
CA SER A 15 -5.60 -0.05 10.77
C SER A 15 -7.07 0.09 10.44
N VAL A 16 -7.50 -0.59 9.39
CA VAL A 16 -8.91 -0.60 8.95
C VAL A 16 -9.39 -2.04 8.90
N SER A 17 -10.52 -2.27 9.54
CA SER A 17 -11.22 -3.55 9.58
C SER A 17 -12.58 -3.40 8.94
N GLY A 18 -12.98 -4.39 8.15
CA GLY A 18 -14.27 -4.42 7.49
C GLY A 18 -14.96 -5.76 7.69
N ARG A 19 -16.17 -5.87 7.15
CA ARG A 19 -16.89 -7.13 7.05
C ARG A 19 -16.15 -8.10 6.11
N TYR A 20 -16.43 -9.40 6.25
CA TYR A 20 -15.73 -10.46 5.51
C TYR A 20 -15.95 -10.40 3.99
N ASP A 21 -17.04 -9.79 3.54
CA ASP A 21 -17.46 -9.63 2.15
C ASP A 21 -16.78 -8.45 1.45
N ILE A 22 -16.06 -7.61 2.20
CA ILE A 22 -15.35 -6.45 1.65
C ILE A 22 -13.94 -6.84 1.27
N ASN A 23 -13.60 -6.59 0.00
CA ASN A 23 -12.25 -6.80 -0.52
C ASN A 23 -11.22 -5.95 0.25
N GLU A 24 -10.14 -6.58 0.71
CA GLU A 24 -9.05 -5.93 1.45
C GLU A 24 -8.44 -4.74 0.70
N MET A 25 -8.47 -4.73 -0.63
CA MET A 25 -8.00 -3.59 -1.43
C MET A 25 -8.83 -2.33 -1.22
N ARG A 26 -10.15 -2.47 -1.01
CA ARG A 26 -11.02 -1.34 -0.66
C ARG A 26 -10.73 -0.82 0.75
N LEU A 27 -10.39 -1.72 1.67
CA LEU A 27 -9.97 -1.34 3.02
C LEU A 27 -8.59 -0.65 2.99
N ALA A 28 -7.68 -1.11 2.13
CA ALA A 28 -6.40 -0.48 1.90
C ALA A 28 -6.55 0.93 1.33
N ALA A 29 -7.49 1.17 0.41
CA ALA A 29 -7.71 2.50 -0.15
C ALA A 29 -8.10 3.54 0.92
N GLN A 30 -8.84 3.12 1.96
CA GLN A 30 -9.20 3.99 3.09
C GLN A 30 -7.98 4.37 3.94
N LEU A 31 -6.94 3.54 3.97
CA LEU A 31 -5.69 3.84 4.69
C LEU A 31 -4.83 4.90 3.99
N ALA A 32 -5.12 5.26 2.74
CA ALA A 32 -4.36 6.25 1.99
C ALA A 32 -4.35 7.62 2.70
N GLU A 33 -5.47 8.01 3.32
CA GLU A 33 -5.58 9.27 4.07
C GLU A 33 -4.66 9.30 5.31
N SER A 34 -4.35 8.14 5.88
CA SER A 34 -3.49 8.01 7.06
C SER A 34 -2.00 7.94 6.72
N ALA A 35 -1.66 7.77 5.43
CA ALA A 35 -0.28 7.73 4.97
C ALA A 35 0.33 9.16 4.99
N PRO A 36 1.53 9.35 5.55
CA PRO A 36 2.21 10.64 5.53
C PRO A 36 2.67 11.03 4.11
N ASP A 37 2.80 12.34 3.88
CA ASP A 37 3.50 12.85 2.70
C ASP A 37 5.01 12.58 2.77
N ASN A 38 5.68 12.63 1.62
CA ASN A 38 7.11 12.34 1.47
C ASN A 38 7.49 10.96 2.03
N SER A 39 6.66 9.95 1.76
CA SER A 39 6.84 8.60 2.30
C SER A 39 6.89 7.53 1.22
N ILE A 40 7.55 6.42 1.55
CA ILE A 40 7.61 5.22 0.71
C ILE A 40 6.83 4.12 1.40
N THR A 41 5.73 3.67 0.78
CA THR A 41 4.90 2.58 1.31
C THR A 41 5.31 1.25 0.68
N LEU A 42 5.63 0.25 1.49
CA LEU A 42 5.85 -1.11 1.03
C LEU A 42 4.51 -1.88 1.04
N PHE A 43 4.00 -2.21 -0.14
CA PHE A 43 2.79 -3.01 -0.28
C PHE A 43 3.12 -4.49 -0.38
N ASP A 44 2.32 -5.35 0.26
CA ASP A 44 2.42 -6.79 0.05
C ASP A 44 1.96 -7.20 -1.37
N LYS A 45 2.34 -8.40 -1.79
CA LYS A 45 2.05 -8.93 -3.13
C LYS A 45 0.56 -8.94 -3.51
N GLY A 46 -0.33 -9.01 -2.52
CA GLY A 46 -1.78 -9.00 -2.72
C GLY A 46 -2.38 -7.62 -3.01
N PHE A 47 -1.62 -6.53 -2.80
CA PHE A 47 -2.11 -5.16 -2.93
C PHE A 47 -1.70 -4.48 -4.25
N TYR A 48 -1.29 -5.26 -5.26
CA TYR A 48 -0.97 -4.73 -6.58
C TYR A 48 -2.25 -4.52 -7.41
N SER A 49 -2.87 -3.34 -7.33
CA SER A 49 -3.90 -2.93 -8.28
C SER A 49 -3.89 -1.43 -8.52
N LEU A 50 -4.15 -1.06 -9.78
CA LEU A 50 -4.19 0.33 -10.21
C LEU A 50 -5.21 1.16 -9.43
N TRP A 51 -6.35 0.56 -9.09
CA TRP A 51 -7.42 1.18 -8.30
C TRP A 51 -7.01 1.55 -6.86
N LEU A 52 -5.97 0.91 -6.32
CA LEU A 52 -5.41 1.26 -5.02
C LEU A 52 -4.26 2.26 -5.18
N LEU A 53 -3.33 1.97 -6.09
CA LEU A 53 -2.06 2.68 -6.21
C LEU A 53 -2.21 4.10 -6.77
N GLN A 54 -3.12 4.32 -7.73
CA GLN A 54 -3.32 5.66 -8.30
C GLN A 54 -3.91 6.63 -7.26
N PRO A 55 -5.00 6.31 -6.55
CA PRO A 55 -5.48 7.15 -5.46
C PRO A 55 -4.46 7.31 -4.34
N TRP A 56 -3.68 6.26 -4.03
CA TRP A 56 -2.64 6.34 -2.99
C TRP A 56 -1.55 7.36 -3.33
N HIS A 57 -1.12 7.40 -4.59
CA HIS A 57 -0.14 8.38 -5.06
C HIS A 57 -0.74 9.80 -5.11
N SER A 58 -2.00 9.93 -5.54
CA SER A 58 -2.68 11.23 -5.68
C SER A 58 -3.21 11.80 -4.35
N ALA A 59 -3.32 11.01 -3.28
CA ALA A 59 -3.87 11.43 -1.99
C ALA A 59 -2.95 12.36 -1.18
N GLY A 60 -1.74 12.63 -1.66
CA GLY A 60 -0.86 13.64 -1.07
C GLY A 60 0.42 13.82 -1.86
N GLU A 61 1.44 14.39 -1.22
CA GLU A 61 2.66 14.83 -1.89
C GLU A 61 3.80 13.81 -1.76
N ASN A 62 4.50 13.56 -2.87
CA ASN A 62 5.68 12.68 -2.92
C ASN A 62 5.49 11.32 -2.25
N ARG A 63 4.32 10.71 -2.45
CA ARG A 63 4.02 9.37 -1.94
C ARG A 63 4.41 8.33 -2.96
N HIS A 64 5.41 7.53 -2.65
CA HIS A 64 5.87 6.46 -3.52
C HIS A 64 5.50 5.10 -2.93
N TRP A 65 5.54 4.07 -3.78
CA TRP A 65 5.27 2.72 -3.35
C TRP A 65 6.30 1.73 -3.87
N LEU A 66 6.50 0.66 -3.12
CA LEU A 66 7.29 -0.50 -3.51
C LEU A 66 6.40 -1.73 -3.41
N THR A 67 6.50 -2.62 -4.39
CA THR A 67 5.80 -3.90 -4.40
C THR A 67 6.82 -5.02 -4.61
N PRO A 68 6.82 -6.09 -3.80
CA PRO A 68 7.75 -7.20 -3.94
C PRO A 68 7.66 -7.81 -5.34
N LEU A 69 8.80 -7.97 -5.98
CA LEU A 69 8.88 -8.62 -7.28
C LEU A 69 8.40 -10.08 -7.17
N LYS A 70 7.63 -10.54 -8.16
CA LYS A 70 7.27 -11.96 -8.27
C LYS A 70 8.56 -12.76 -8.52
N LYS A 71 8.75 -13.86 -7.78
CA LYS A 71 9.85 -14.81 -8.07
C LYS A 71 9.69 -15.25 -9.54
N HIS A 72 10.76 -15.15 -10.34
CA HIS A 72 10.79 -15.34 -11.82
C HIS A 72 10.34 -14.18 -12.71
N ALA A 73 10.15 -12.96 -12.20
CA ALA A 73 10.09 -11.81 -13.09
C ALA A 73 11.48 -11.60 -13.72
N VAL A 74 11.63 -12.03 -14.98
CA VAL A 74 12.85 -11.78 -15.76
C VAL A 74 12.96 -10.28 -15.92
N ARG A 75 14.00 -9.69 -15.32
CA ARG A 75 14.38 -8.31 -15.61
C ARG A 75 14.97 -8.31 -17.02
N SER A 76 14.14 -8.14 -18.04
CA SER A 76 14.60 -7.74 -19.37
C SER A 76 15.20 -6.35 -19.22
N ARG A 77 16.52 -6.29 -19.01
CA ARG A 77 17.28 -5.06 -19.19
C ARG A 77 17.35 -4.79 -20.70
N PRO A 78 17.16 -3.55 -21.18
CA PRO A 78 17.69 -3.16 -22.48
C PRO A 78 19.22 -3.24 -22.49
#